data_AF-A0AAD9ZP92-F1
#
_entry.id   AF-A0AAD9ZP92-F1
#
_cell.length_a   1.000
_cell.length_b   1.000
_cell.length_c   1.000
_cell.angle_alpha   90.00
_cell.angle_beta   90.00
_cell.angle_gamma   90.00
#
_symmetry.space_group_name_H-M   'P 1'
#
loop_
_entity.id
_entity.type
_entity.pdbx_description
1 polymer ?
#
loop_
_entity_poly.entity_id
_entity_poly.type
_entity_poly.pdbx_seq_one_letter_code
_entity_poly.pdbx_strand_id
1 'polypeptide(L)'
;MDVLVTANQTASYYYMAASPFSNSEAPFLNATTTAILQYIGNQSAPSSIPLPTLPGTNDTNAASNFSTKFRSLASNDHPLSVSPKEYNKTYSHVCFCQLNLLPQ
;
A
#
# COMPACT_ATOMS: atom_id res chain seq x y z
N MET A 1 0.53 -1.36 -9.06
CA MET A 1 -0.74 -1.46 -8.33
C MET A 1 -1.33 -0.08 -8.33
N ASP A 2 -2.57 0.04 -8.76
CA ASP A 2 -3.21 1.35 -8.85
C ASP A 2 -4.28 1.40 -7.75
N VAL A 3 -4.25 2.48 -6.98
CA VAL A 3 -5.14 2.69 -5.84
C VAL A 3 -5.78 4.06 -5.99
N LEU A 4 -7.12 4.11 -5.89
CA LEU A 4 -7.85 5.36 -5.80
C LEU A 4 -7.81 5.87 -4.37
N VAL A 5 -7.37 7.10 -4.19
CA VAL A 5 -7.31 7.77 -2.89
C VAL A 5 -8.36 8.87 -2.85
N THR A 6 -9.28 8.79 -1.90
CA THR A 6 -10.28 9.84 -1.67
C THR A 6 -9.77 10.80 -0.59
N ALA A 7 -9.46 12.04 -0.98
CA ALA A 7 -8.98 13.09 -0.09
C ALA A 7 -10.15 13.77 0.65
N ASN A 8 -10.79 13.05 1.58
CA ASN A 8 -11.96 13.51 2.35
C ASN A 8 -11.64 13.91 3.80
N GLN A 9 -10.36 14.08 4.13
CA GLN A 9 -9.90 14.46 5.46
C GLN A 9 -9.80 15.98 5.60
N THR A 10 -9.69 16.47 6.83
CA THR A 10 -9.39 17.87 7.10
C THR A 10 -8.15 18.29 6.33
N ALA A 11 -8.23 19.40 5.59
CA ALA A 11 -7.10 19.85 4.78
C ALA A 11 -5.86 20.06 5.66
N SER A 12 -4.82 19.25 5.42
CA SER A 12 -3.59 19.23 6.21
C SER A 12 -2.48 18.46 5.47
N TYR A 13 -1.46 18.02 6.20
CA TYR A 13 -0.34 17.21 5.74
C TYR A 13 -0.45 15.80 6.31
N TYR A 14 -0.27 14.80 5.47
CA TYR A 14 -0.41 13.39 5.83
C TYR A 14 0.80 12.60 5.34
N TYR A 15 1.30 11.68 6.17
CA TYR A 15 2.37 10.77 5.74
C TYR A 15 1.81 9.62 4.92
N MET A 16 2.48 9.38 3.79
CA MET A 16 2.50 8.10 3.10
C MET A 16 3.77 7.38 3.56
N ALA A 17 3.66 6.12 3.96
CA ALA A 17 4.82 5.36 4.40
C ALA A 17 4.85 3.96 3.77
N ALA A 18 6.06 3.47 3.56
CA ALA A 18 6.29 2.11 3.08
C ALA A 18 7.47 1.47 3.82
N SER A 19 7.31 0.19 4.16
CA SER A 19 8.34 -0.64 4.77
C SER A 19 8.46 -1.96 4.00
N PRO A 20 9.66 -2.58 3.98
CA PRO A 20 9.87 -3.84 3.30
C PRO A 20 9.18 -5.00 4.02
N PHE A 21 8.79 -5.99 3.24
CA PHE A 21 8.41 -7.32 3.73
C PHE A 21 9.47 -8.34 3.33
N SER A 22 9.88 -9.19 4.27
CA SER A 22 10.75 -10.34 4.02
C SER A 22 10.33 -11.50 4.92
N ASN A 23 10.17 -12.68 4.32
CA ASN A 23 9.99 -13.97 5.00
C ASN A 23 11.25 -14.86 4.89
N SER A 24 12.38 -14.25 4.53
CA SER A 24 13.68 -14.91 4.43
C SER A 24 14.58 -14.45 5.58
N GLU A 25 15.45 -15.35 6.04
CA GLU A 25 16.52 -15.06 7.00
C GLU A 25 17.70 -14.30 6.36
N ALA A 26 17.65 -14.05 5.04
CA ALA A 26 18.68 -13.30 4.35
C ALA A 26 18.72 -11.83 4.85
N PRO A 27 19.91 -11.23 5.02
CA PRO A 27 20.03 -9.82 5.37
C PRO A 27 19.33 -8.92 4.35
N PHE A 28 18.56 -7.95 4.84
CA PHE A 28 17.87 -6.96 4.03
C PHE A 28 17.89 -5.59 4.71
N LEU A 29 17.66 -4.53 3.93
CA LEU A 29 17.54 -3.19 4.46
C LEU A 29 16.18 -3.01 5.14
N ASN A 30 16.13 -3.04 6.47
CA ASN A 30 14.93 -2.79 7.27
C ASN A 30 14.76 -1.28 7.54
N ALA A 31 14.39 -0.52 6.52
CA ALA A 31 14.17 0.92 6.63
C ALA A 31 12.80 1.33 6.09
N THR A 32 12.13 2.24 6.79
CA THR A 32 10.87 2.84 6.35
C THR A 32 11.15 4.08 5.50
N THR A 33 10.50 4.19 4.35
CA THR A 33 10.50 5.39 3.52
C THR A 33 9.18 6.14 3.70
N THR A 34 9.23 7.47 3.63
CA THR A 34 8.06 8.33 3.80
C THR A 34 7.96 9.39 2.70
N ALA A 35 6.74 9.80 2.43
CA ALA A 35 6.40 10.92 1.57
C ALA A 35 5.23 11.71 2.19
N ILE A 36 5.05 12.96 1.76
CA ILE A 36 4.00 13.83 2.29
C ILE A 36 2.91 13.99 1.23
N LEU A 37 1.68 13.66 1.60
CA LEU A 37 0.46 14.07 0.91
C LEU A 37 -0.02 15.37 1.53
N GLN A 38 0.01 16.45 0.76
CA GLN A 38 -0.38 17.78 1.22
C GLN A 38 -1.65 18.23 0.49
N TYR A 39 -2.64 18.70 1.26
CA TYR A 39 -3.78 19.41 0.69
C TYR A 39 -3.36 20.81 0.24
N ILE A 40 -3.78 21.20 -0.96
CA ILE A 40 -3.56 22.56 -1.47
C ILE A 40 -4.47 23.52 -0.71
N GLY A 41 -3.89 24.52 -0.05
CA GLY A 41 -4.63 25.53 0.72
C GLY A 41 -3.72 26.30 1.69
N ASN A 42 -4.32 27.11 2.55
CA ASN A 42 -3.61 28.02 3.46
C ASN A 42 -3.28 27.37 4.82
N GLN A 43 -3.09 26.04 4.85
CA GLN A 43 -2.84 25.29 6.07
C GLN A 43 -1.38 25.48 6.47
N SER A 44 -1.12 25.82 7.74
CA SER A 44 0.25 25.79 8.25
C SER A 44 0.68 24.35 8.49
N ALA A 45 1.95 24.03 8.21
CA ALA A 45 2.49 22.71 8.54
C ALA A 45 2.37 22.48 10.06
N PRO A 46 1.77 21.36 10.51
CA PRO A 46 1.70 21.05 11.92
C PRO A 46 3.10 20.72 12.46
N SER A 47 3.30 20.90 13.76
CA SER A 47 4.59 20.58 14.41
C SER A 47 4.94 19.09 14.37
N SER A 48 3.93 18.22 14.21
CA SER A 48 4.09 16.78 14.05
C SER A 48 3.00 16.23 13.14
N ILE A 49 3.36 15.30 12.27
CA ILE A 49 2.45 14.54 11.41
C ILE A 49 2.52 13.08 11.88
N PRO A 50 1.40 12.46 12.29
CA PRO A 50 1.41 11.08 12.76
C PRO A 50 1.74 10.12 11.62
N LEU A 51 2.68 9.20 11.86
CA LEU A 51 3.01 8.14 10.90
C LEU A 51 1.92 7.06 10.91
N PRO A 52 1.52 6.49 9.75
CA PRO A 52 0.66 5.32 9.73
C PRO A 52 1.30 4.11 10.41
N THR A 53 0.44 3.28 11.00
CA THR A 53 0.84 1.95 11.47
C THR A 53 1.10 1.06 10.26
N LEU A 54 2.33 0.57 10.15
CA LEU A 54 2.73 -0.40 9.13
C LEU A 54 2.74 -1.81 9.73
N PRO A 55 2.40 -2.85 8.96
CA PRO A 55 2.66 -4.22 9.35
C PRO A 55 4.14 -4.45 9.68
N GLY A 56 4.42 -5.42 10.54
CA GLY A 56 5.79 -5.86 10.80
C GLY A 56 6.45 -6.37 9.53
N THR A 57 7.78 -6.23 9.43
CA THR A 57 8.53 -6.63 8.22
C THR A 57 8.49 -8.12 7.92
N ASN A 58 8.11 -8.95 8.89
CA ASN A 58 7.91 -10.40 8.77
C ASN A 58 6.43 -10.81 8.91
N ASP A 59 5.48 -9.87 8.84
CA ASP A 59 4.05 -10.16 8.98
C ASP A 59 3.49 -10.85 7.73
N THR A 60 3.63 -12.17 7.71
CA THR A 60 3.19 -13.04 6.62
C THR A 60 1.66 -13.06 6.50
N ASN A 61 0.94 -12.85 7.61
CA ASN A 61 -0.52 -12.81 7.59
C ASN A 61 -1.01 -11.55 6.87
N ALA A 62 -0.43 -10.39 7.15
CA ALA A 62 -0.72 -9.16 6.41
C ALA A 62 -0.41 -9.32 4.90
N ALA A 63 0.72 -9.97 4.57
CA ALA A 63 1.15 -10.15 3.18
C ALA A 63 0.21 -11.08 2.40
N SER A 64 -0.18 -12.18 3.02
CA SER A 64 -1.14 -13.14 2.47
C SER A 64 -2.53 -12.51 2.31
N ASN A 65 -3.03 -11.82 3.33
CA ASN A 65 -4.34 -11.15 3.30
C ASN A 65 -4.44 -10.06 2.24
N PHE A 66 -3.33 -9.40 1.91
CA PHE A 66 -3.28 -8.44 0.81
C PHE A 66 -3.24 -9.15 -0.55
N SER A 67 -2.33 -10.11 -0.73
CA SER A 67 -2.10 -10.77 -2.01
C SER A 67 -3.29 -11.61 -2.48
N THR A 68 -4.02 -12.23 -1.55
CA THR A 68 -5.22 -13.02 -1.85
C THR A 68 -6.40 -12.19 -2.37
N LYS A 69 -6.35 -10.86 -2.23
CA LYS A 69 -7.41 -9.96 -2.73
C LYS A 69 -7.24 -9.58 -4.21
N PHE A 70 -6.11 -9.94 -4.84
CA PHE A 70 -5.94 -9.73 -6.28
C PHE A 70 -6.92 -10.61 -7.05
N ARG A 71 -7.81 -9.95 -7.79
CA ARG A 71 -8.76 -10.58 -8.70
C ARG A 71 -8.83 -9.74 -9.97
N SER A 72 -8.97 -10.39 -11.11
CA SER A 72 -9.21 -9.68 -12.36
C SER A 72 -10.57 -8.99 -12.31
N LEU A 73 -10.71 -7.88 -13.03
CA LEU A 73 -11.96 -7.12 -13.11
C LEU A 73 -13.09 -7.86 -13.86
N ALA A 74 -12.85 -9.09 -14.33
CA ALA A 74 -13.72 -9.93 -15.15
C ALA A 74 -15.21 -9.78 -14.79
N SER A 75 -15.92 -9.00 -15.59
CA SER A 75 -17.35 -8.75 -15.42
C SER A 75 -18.03 -8.84 -16.80
N ASN A 76 -19.35 -8.88 -16.84
CA ASN A 76 -20.09 -8.89 -18.11
C ASN A 76 -19.79 -7.64 -18.95
N ASP A 77 -19.60 -6.49 -18.28
CA ASP A 77 -19.24 -5.23 -18.93
C ASP A 77 -17.76 -5.18 -19.32
N HIS A 78 -16.92 -5.99 -18.64
CA HIS A 78 -15.47 -6.05 -18.84
C HIS A 78 -15.03 -7.51 -19.03
N PRO A 79 -15.47 -8.16 -20.13
CA PRO A 79 -15.20 -9.57 -20.38
C PRO A 79 -13.71 -9.75 -20.66
N LEU A 80 -13.10 -10.71 -19.98
CA LEU A 80 -11.71 -11.05 -20.21
C LEU A 80 -11.61 -12.03 -21.37
N SER A 81 -10.95 -11.62 -22.45
CA SER A 81 -10.48 -12.56 -23.48
C SER A 81 -9.19 -13.23 -23.02
N VAL A 82 -9.27 -14.06 -21.98
CA VAL A 82 -8.11 -14.81 -21.47
C VAL A 82 -7.99 -16.16 -22.16
N SER A 83 -6.96 -16.32 -22.98
CA SER A 83 -6.47 -17.66 -23.34
C SER A 83 -5.86 -18.30 -22.08
N PRO A 84 -6.17 -19.56 -21.72
CA PRO A 84 -5.52 -20.19 -20.58
C PRO A 84 -4.03 -20.34 -20.91
N LYS A 85 -3.20 -19.50 -20.31
CA LYS A 85 -1.75 -19.68 -20.32
C LYS A 85 -1.36 -20.20 -18.94
N GLU A 86 -0.80 -21.39 -18.95
CA GLU A 86 -0.21 -22.05 -17.78
C GLU A 86 1.02 -21.22 -17.38
N TYR A 87 0.95 -20.54 -16.23
CA TYR A 87 2.08 -19.75 -15.72
C TYR A 87 2.67 -20.45 -14.50
N ASN A 88 3.91 -20.92 -14.65
CA ASN A 88 4.69 -21.56 -13.60
C ASN A 88 5.30 -20.48 -12.69
N LYS A 89 4.96 -20.51 -11.40
CA LYS A 89 5.53 -19.74 -10.27
C LYS A 89 5.75 -18.23 -10.48
N THR A 90 4.80 -17.44 -9.98
CA THR A 90 4.93 -16.00 -9.81
C THR A 90 5.64 -15.67 -8.50
N TYR A 91 6.86 -15.12 -8.56
CA TYR A 91 7.52 -14.50 -7.40
C TYR A 91 7.08 -13.04 -7.32
N SER A 92 6.13 -12.74 -6.42
CA SER A 92 5.64 -11.38 -6.19
C SER A 92 6.39 -10.72 -5.03
N HIS A 93 7.19 -9.69 -5.31
CA HIS A 93 7.65 -8.76 -4.28
C HIS A 93 6.46 -7.88 -3.85
N VAL A 94 5.93 -8.13 -2.66
CA VAL A 94 4.86 -7.33 -2.06
C VAL A 94 5.50 -6.19 -1.29
N CYS A 95 5.31 -4.96 -1.76
CA CYS A 95 5.63 -3.76 -1.01
C CYS A 95 4.36 -3.28 -0.30
N PHE A 96 4.42 -3.12 1.02
CA PHE A 96 3.34 -2.52 1.78
C PHE A 96 3.46 -1.00 1.74
N CYS A 97 2.48 -0.36 1.12
CA CYS A 97 2.26 1.07 1.25
C CYS A 97 1.01 1.29 2.11
N GLN A 98 1.10 2.12 3.14
CA GLN A 98 -0.06 2.61 3.87
C GLN A 98 -0.17 4.13 3.71
N LEU A 99 -1.37 4.59 3.39
CA LEU A 99 -1.78 5.99 3.49
C LEU A 99 -2.61 6.13 4.76
N ASN A 100 -2.15 6.95 5.70
CA ASN A 100 -3.00 7.36 6.81
C ASN A 100 -3.89 8.51 6.35
N LEU A 101 -5.18 8.23 6.14
CA LEU A 101 -6.22 9.21 5.84
C LEU A 101 -7.41 9.05 6.79
N LEU A 102 -7.17 8.67 8.05
CA LEU A 102 -8.24 8.57 9.06
C LEU A 102 -8.24 9.80 9.97
N PRO A 103 -9.43 10.34 10.31
CA PRO A 103 -9.57 11.32 11.36
C PRO A 103 -9.51 10.58 12.69
N GLN A 104 -8.75 11.12 13.65
CA GLN A 104 -8.95 10.75 15.06
C GLN A 104 -10.20 11.44 15.60
#